data_AF-A0A7J3D2N4-F1
#
_entry.id   AF-A0A7J3D2N4-F1
#
_cell.length_a   1.000
_cell.length_b   1.000
_cell.length_c   1.000
_cell.angle_alpha   90.00
_cell.angle_beta   90.00
_cell.angle_gamma   90.00
#
_symmetry.space_group_name_H-M   'P 1'
#
loop_
_entity.id
_entity.type
_entity.pdbx_description
1 polymer ?
#
loop_
_entity_poly.entity_id
_entity_poly.type
_entity_poly.pdbx_seq_one_letter_code
_entity_poly.pdbx_strand_id
1 'polypeptide(L)'
;NINLTWVAVGTGQAIEIARKGDADLVIVHSPPYEEQFIKDGYGIHGVRIAYNEFIIVGPDSDPADVNSTKTVAEAFKKIAEAGAQGSANFVSRADKSGTHTKELEIWKNLGINASGQTWYKETGQGMAQTLRVANNLQGYTLTDRATWNTLMPELNLKLVSEGDPTLLNIYRVFLVNPAKYPNLHHEEAEKFVLFLVSPEGQAFIGNYTKGGQKLFSPLFGRLDEVGIQDPYEDQEVAYWKSKLGQ
;
A
#
# COMPACT_ATOMS: atom_id res chain seq x y z
N ASN A 1 -29.36 0.94 -6.04
CA ASN A 1 -28.54 0.87 -7.27
C ASN A 1 -27.78 2.17 -7.42
N ILE A 2 -26.55 2.22 -6.91
CA ILE A 2 -25.59 3.33 -7.09
C ILE A 2 -24.63 2.89 -8.19
N ASN A 3 -24.35 3.76 -9.17
CA ASN A 3 -23.35 3.50 -10.20
C ASN A 3 -22.02 4.13 -9.78
N LEU A 4 -20.99 3.31 -9.62
CA LEU A 4 -19.65 3.78 -9.25
C LEU A 4 -18.83 4.10 -10.51
N THR A 5 -18.24 5.29 -10.53
CA THR A 5 -17.21 5.68 -11.50
C THR A 5 -15.94 6.00 -10.72
N TRP A 6 -14.78 5.55 -11.19
CA TRP A 6 -13.51 5.76 -10.50
C TRP A 6 -12.40 6.21 -11.45
N VAL A 7 -11.45 6.95 -10.89
CA VAL A 7 -10.21 7.36 -11.56
C VAL A 7 -9.04 6.79 -10.76
N ALA A 8 -8.29 5.87 -11.36
CA ALA A 8 -7.13 5.25 -10.72
C ALA A 8 -5.86 6.06 -11.01
N VAL A 9 -5.33 6.73 -9.99
CA VAL A 9 -4.12 7.57 -10.05
C VAL A 9 -3.28 7.37 -8.77
N GLY A 10 -2.07 7.94 -8.73
CA GLY A 10 -1.25 7.90 -7.52
C GLY A 10 -1.92 8.63 -6.34
N THR A 11 -1.62 8.23 -5.10
CA THR A 11 -2.27 8.76 -3.88
C THR A 11 -2.30 10.28 -3.82
N GLY A 12 -1.18 10.95 -4.13
CA GLY A 12 -1.15 12.42 -4.15
C GLY A 12 -2.14 13.02 -5.16
N GLN A 13 -2.25 12.46 -6.36
CA GLN A 13 -3.20 12.91 -7.37
C GLN A 13 -4.65 12.62 -6.96
N ALA A 14 -4.92 11.46 -6.35
CA ALA A 14 -6.26 11.11 -5.86
C ALA A 14 -6.74 12.10 -4.77
N ILE A 15 -5.84 12.45 -3.84
CA ILE A 15 -6.12 13.47 -2.81
C ILE A 15 -6.34 14.85 -3.45
N GLU A 16 -5.56 15.23 -4.45
CA GLU A 16 -5.76 16.51 -5.16
C GLU A 16 -7.09 16.57 -5.93
N ILE A 17 -7.55 15.46 -6.53
CA ILE A 17 -8.88 15.37 -7.14
C ILE A 17 -9.97 15.60 -6.08
N ALA A 18 -9.86 14.93 -4.93
CA ALA A 18 -10.80 15.10 -3.83
C ALA A 18 -10.78 16.52 -3.25
N ARG A 19 -9.61 17.15 -3.13
CA ARG A 19 -9.44 18.56 -2.72
C ARG A 19 -10.03 19.57 -3.71
N LYS A 20 -10.29 19.18 -4.96
CA LYS A 20 -10.98 20.03 -5.94
C LYS A 20 -12.49 19.85 -5.90
N GLY A 21 -12.99 18.87 -5.15
CA GLY A 21 -14.39 18.46 -5.15
C GLY A 21 -14.75 17.66 -6.41
N ASP A 22 -13.77 17.03 -7.07
CA ASP A 22 -13.99 16.24 -8.29
C ASP A 22 -14.26 14.75 -7.98
N ALA A 23 -14.46 14.40 -6.71
CA ALA A 23 -14.81 13.06 -6.23
C ALA A 23 -15.62 13.14 -4.93
N ASP A 24 -16.55 12.20 -4.72
CA ASP A 24 -17.40 12.14 -3.51
C ASP A 24 -16.70 11.45 -2.32
N LEU A 25 -15.76 10.56 -2.60
CA LEU A 25 -14.94 9.84 -1.64
C LEU A 25 -13.58 9.49 -2.25
N VAL A 26 -12.63 9.11 -1.42
CA VAL A 26 -11.31 8.67 -1.87
C VAL A 26 -10.86 7.42 -1.11
N ILE A 27 -10.29 6.44 -1.82
CA ILE A 27 -9.62 5.27 -1.24
C ILE A 27 -8.12 5.41 -1.50
N VAL A 28 -7.34 5.48 -0.43
CA VAL A 28 -5.88 5.68 -0.48
C VAL A 28 -5.19 4.73 0.50
N HIS A 29 -3.85 4.75 0.49
CA HIS A 29 -3.00 3.86 1.27
C HIS A 29 -1.68 4.56 1.63
N SER A 30 -1.75 5.80 2.11
CA SER A 30 -0.58 6.57 2.50
C SER A 30 -0.87 7.46 3.71
N PRO A 31 -0.51 7.00 4.92
CA PRO A 31 -0.82 7.70 6.16
C PRO A 31 -0.42 9.20 6.17
N PRO A 32 0.76 9.61 5.66
CA PRO A 32 1.12 11.04 5.65
C PRO A 32 0.17 11.92 4.82
N TYR A 33 -0.32 11.43 3.68
CA TYR A 33 -1.28 12.16 2.86
C TYR A 33 -2.68 12.16 3.48
N GLU A 34 -3.06 11.04 4.10
CA GLU A 34 -4.33 10.88 4.81
C GLU A 34 -4.45 11.85 5.99
N GLU A 35 -3.43 11.88 6.86
CA GLU A 35 -3.37 12.78 8.01
C GLU A 35 -3.49 14.25 7.58
N GLN A 36 -2.78 14.64 6.52
CA GLN A 36 -2.86 15.99 5.99
C GLN A 36 -4.25 16.29 5.40
N PHE A 37 -4.87 15.34 4.69
CA PHE A 37 -6.20 15.49 4.11
C PHE A 37 -7.29 15.71 5.18
N ILE A 38 -7.19 15.01 6.31
CA ILE A 38 -8.06 15.22 7.49
C ILE A 38 -7.75 16.56 8.14
N LYS A 39 -6.47 16.86 8.41
CA LYS A 39 -6.03 18.08 9.08
C LYS A 39 -6.45 19.35 8.34
N ASP A 40 -6.43 19.32 7.02
CA ASP A 40 -6.90 20.41 6.16
C ASP A 40 -8.43 20.50 6.07
N GLY A 41 -9.13 19.52 6.66
CA GLY A 41 -10.59 19.44 6.75
C GLY A 41 -11.27 18.98 5.46
N TYR A 42 -10.56 18.35 4.52
CA TYR A 42 -11.14 17.90 3.26
C TYR A 42 -11.76 16.49 3.37
N GLY A 43 -11.17 15.62 4.19
CA GLY A 43 -11.66 14.28 4.44
C GLY A 43 -12.30 14.14 5.82
N ILE A 44 -13.36 13.35 5.90
CA ILE A 44 -13.99 12.94 7.16
C ILE A 44 -14.28 11.43 7.16
N HIS A 45 -14.51 10.89 8.35
CA HIS A 45 -14.93 9.52 8.56
C HIS A 45 -14.01 8.45 7.96
N GLY A 46 -12.70 8.68 8.09
CA GLY A 46 -11.66 7.84 7.53
C GLY A 46 -11.57 6.47 8.18
N VAL A 47 -11.86 5.40 7.45
CA VAL A 47 -11.89 4.03 8.01
C VAL A 47 -11.11 3.04 7.17
N ARG A 48 -10.38 2.14 7.84
CA ARG A 48 -9.58 1.11 7.16
C ARG A 48 -10.48 -0.05 6.76
N ILE A 49 -10.39 -0.45 5.50
CA ILE A 49 -11.32 -1.42 4.90
C ILE A 49 -10.63 -2.73 4.52
N ALA A 50 -9.34 -2.66 4.19
CA ALA A 50 -8.58 -3.80 3.72
C ALA A 50 -7.08 -3.53 3.86
N TYR A 51 -6.29 -4.58 3.75
CA TYR A 51 -4.86 -4.45 3.45
C TYR A 51 -4.44 -5.49 2.43
N ASN A 52 -3.33 -5.19 1.75
CA ASN A 52 -2.49 -6.21 1.15
C ASN A 52 -1.06 -6.04 1.66
N GLU A 53 -0.13 -6.82 1.13
CA GLU A 53 1.25 -6.84 1.59
C GLU A 53 2.20 -6.51 0.44
N PHE A 54 3.19 -5.69 0.76
CA PHE A 54 4.44 -5.67 0.01
C PHE A 54 5.29 -6.89 0.38
N ILE A 55 6.21 -7.23 -0.51
CA ILE A 55 7.24 -8.23 -0.29
C ILE A 55 8.55 -7.78 -0.91
N ILE A 56 9.63 -8.38 -0.42
CA ILE A 56 10.94 -8.28 -1.05
C ILE A 56 11.14 -9.54 -1.88
N VAL A 57 11.47 -9.34 -3.15
CA VAL A 57 11.93 -10.40 -4.03
C VAL A 57 13.38 -10.15 -4.42
N GLY A 58 14.12 -11.21 -4.72
CA GLY A 58 15.55 -11.15 -5.03
C GLY A 58 16.02 -12.38 -5.82
N PRO A 59 17.31 -12.44 -6.18
CA PRO A 59 17.88 -13.58 -6.88
C PRO A 59 17.89 -14.84 -6.00
N ASP A 60 17.87 -16.01 -6.63
CA ASP A 60 17.90 -17.32 -5.94
C ASP A 60 19.19 -17.54 -5.14
N SER A 61 20.31 -16.96 -5.59
CA SER A 61 21.60 -17.03 -4.89
C SER A 61 21.67 -16.20 -3.61
N ASP A 62 20.70 -15.30 -3.39
CA ASP A 62 20.57 -14.43 -2.22
C ASP A 62 21.92 -13.86 -1.69
N PRO A 63 22.68 -13.10 -2.51
CA PRO A 63 24.03 -12.63 -2.14
C PRO A 63 24.06 -11.67 -0.94
N ALA A 64 22.92 -11.09 -0.57
CA ALA A 64 22.77 -10.27 0.62
C ALA A 64 22.23 -11.07 1.82
N ASP A 65 21.99 -12.38 1.70
CA ASP A 65 21.52 -13.25 2.79
C ASP A 65 20.25 -12.68 3.47
N VAL A 66 19.28 -12.26 2.64
CA VAL A 66 18.02 -11.66 3.08
C VAL A 66 17.10 -12.72 3.70
N ASN A 67 17.13 -13.96 3.21
CA ASN A 67 16.28 -15.04 3.71
C ASN A 67 16.51 -15.37 5.20
N SER A 68 17.70 -15.07 5.74
CA SER A 68 17.99 -15.29 7.16
C SER A 68 17.55 -14.13 8.07
N THR A 69 17.05 -13.04 7.50
CA THR A 69 16.56 -11.88 8.26
C THR A 69 15.16 -12.11 8.81
N LYS A 70 14.87 -11.50 9.96
CA LYS A 70 13.54 -11.62 10.61
C LYS A 70 12.67 -10.39 10.40
N THR A 71 13.28 -9.29 9.99
CA THR A 71 12.60 -8.01 9.80
C THR A 71 12.99 -7.39 8.47
N VAL A 72 12.09 -6.57 7.92
CA VAL A 72 12.36 -5.81 6.69
C VAL A 72 13.47 -4.80 6.88
N ALA A 73 13.59 -4.26 8.09
CA ALA A 73 14.70 -3.39 8.47
C ALA A 73 16.05 -4.08 8.31
N GLU A 74 16.17 -5.33 8.78
CA GLU A 74 17.37 -6.15 8.59
C GLU A 74 17.60 -6.50 7.12
N ALA A 75 16.54 -6.88 6.39
CA ALA A 75 16.62 -7.18 4.95
C ALA A 75 17.19 -6.00 4.16
N PHE A 76 16.62 -4.79 4.33
CA PHE A 76 17.07 -3.59 3.64
C PHE A 76 18.49 -3.20 4.03
N LYS A 77 18.87 -3.33 5.31
CA LYS A 77 20.26 -3.12 5.77
C LYS A 77 21.23 -4.04 5.06
N LYS A 78 20.96 -5.35 5.04
CA LYS A 78 21.84 -6.33 4.38
C LYS A 78 21.95 -6.08 2.87
N ILE A 79 20.85 -5.72 2.20
CA ILE A 79 20.88 -5.37 0.77
C ILE A 79 21.77 -4.14 0.54
N ALA A 80 21.66 -3.10 1.36
CA ALA A 80 22.50 -1.91 1.25
C ALA A 80 23.99 -2.22 1.52
N GLU A 81 24.29 -3.06 2.53
CA GLU A 81 25.65 -3.49 2.85
C GLU A 81 26.28 -4.31 1.72
N ALA A 82 25.56 -5.31 1.21
CA ALA A 82 25.98 -6.12 0.05
C ALA A 82 26.11 -5.25 -1.22
N GLY A 83 25.21 -4.30 -1.41
CA GLY A 83 25.28 -3.33 -2.50
C GLY A 83 26.52 -2.45 -2.43
N ALA A 84 26.86 -1.95 -1.24
CA ALA A 84 28.09 -1.18 -1.02
C ALA A 84 29.36 -2.00 -1.27
N GLN A 85 29.30 -3.33 -1.10
CA GLN A 85 30.37 -4.27 -1.43
C GLN A 85 30.37 -4.71 -2.90
N GLY A 86 29.37 -4.30 -3.69
CA GLY A 86 29.24 -4.62 -5.11
C GLY A 86 28.67 -6.02 -5.41
N SER A 87 28.09 -6.70 -4.42
CA SER A 87 27.52 -8.05 -4.58
C SER A 87 26.01 -8.07 -4.77
N ALA A 88 25.31 -6.96 -4.56
CA ALA A 88 23.86 -6.86 -4.73
C ALA A 88 23.44 -5.57 -5.44
N ASN A 89 22.28 -5.62 -6.09
CA ASN A 89 21.56 -4.43 -6.58
C ASN A 89 20.21 -4.35 -5.87
N PHE A 90 19.74 -3.14 -5.60
CA PHE A 90 18.35 -2.87 -5.28
C PHE A 90 17.73 -2.09 -6.44
N VAL A 91 16.59 -2.53 -6.96
CA VAL A 91 15.90 -1.91 -8.08
C VAL A 91 14.67 -1.17 -7.59
N SER A 92 14.68 0.14 -7.74
CA SER A 92 13.59 1.03 -7.36
C SER A 92 12.68 1.33 -8.53
N ARG A 93 11.39 1.48 -8.23
CA ARG A 93 10.39 2.03 -9.15
C ARG A 93 10.74 3.45 -9.57
N ALA A 94 11.16 4.29 -8.61
CA ALA A 94 11.46 5.72 -8.81
C ALA A 94 10.35 6.53 -9.53
N ASP A 95 9.08 6.14 -9.37
CA ASP A 95 7.94 6.64 -10.15
C ASP A 95 6.90 7.42 -9.32
N LYS A 96 7.21 7.72 -8.05
CA LYS A 96 6.30 8.38 -7.07
C LYS A 96 5.03 7.58 -6.75
N SER A 97 5.01 6.29 -7.02
CA SER A 97 3.91 5.40 -6.62
C SER A 97 3.88 5.10 -5.11
N GLY A 98 2.84 4.39 -4.67
CA GLY A 98 2.77 3.83 -3.32
C GLY A 98 3.96 2.92 -2.98
N THR A 99 4.35 2.02 -3.89
CA THR A 99 5.54 1.15 -3.70
C THR A 99 6.82 1.95 -3.55
N HIS A 100 7.03 2.97 -4.41
CA HIS A 100 8.19 3.85 -4.30
C HIS A 100 8.19 4.63 -2.98
N THR A 101 7.03 5.15 -2.57
CA THR A 101 6.87 5.86 -1.29
C THR A 101 7.22 4.94 -0.13
N LYS A 102 6.76 3.68 -0.17
CA LYS A 102 7.00 2.70 0.87
C LYS A 102 8.48 2.33 1.00
N GLU A 103 9.11 2.08 -0.13
CA GLU A 103 10.55 1.81 -0.20
C GLU A 103 11.37 2.96 0.39
N LEU A 104 11.08 4.21 -0.01
CA LEU A 104 11.77 5.39 0.52
C LEU A 104 11.54 5.58 2.02
N GLU A 105 10.34 5.28 2.53
CA GLU A 105 10.04 5.30 3.95
C GLU A 105 10.94 4.32 4.73
N ILE A 106 11.10 3.10 4.23
CA ILE A 106 11.97 2.09 4.85
C ILE A 106 13.43 2.58 4.87
N TRP A 107 13.95 3.07 3.74
CA TRP A 107 15.31 3.61 3.68
C TRP A 107 15.53 4.76 4.67
N LYS A 108 14.59 5.69 4.72
CA LYS A 108 14.62 6.84 5.63
C LYS A 108 14.62 6.41 7.09
N ASN A 109 13.78 5.45 7.47
CA ASN A 109 13.70 4.95 8.85
C ASN A 109 14.99 4.24 9.30
N LEU A 110 15.76 3.69 8.35
CA LEU A 110 17.08 3.10 8.61
C LEU A 110 18.21 4.13 8.59
N GLY A 111 17.94 5.39 8.23
CA GLY A 111 18.96 6.42 8.05
C GLY A 111 19.87 6.18 6.84
N ILE A 112 19.45 5.36 5.88
CA ILE A 112 20.24 5.00 4.69
C ILE A 112 19.82 5.89 3.53
N ASN A 113 20.77 6.60 2.93
CA ASN A 113 20.55 7.33 1.68
C ASN A 113 20.94 6.45 0.48
N ALA A 114 19.96 5.71 -0.05
CA ALA A 114 20.15 4.83 -1.19
C ALA A 114 20.23 5.59 -2.54
N SER A 115 19.60 6.77 -2.64
CA SER A 115 19.60 7.54 -3.89
C SER A 115 21.02 7.95 -4.28
N GLY A 116 21.37 7.77 -5.56
CA GLY A 116 22.70 8.03 -6.09
C GLY A 116 23.75 6.95 -5.78
N GLN A 117 23.42 5.93 -5.00
CA GLN A 117 24.32 4.79 -4.79
C GLN A 117 24.42 3.94 -6.05
N THR A 118 25.61 3.40 -6.35
CA THR A 118 25.83 2.59 -7.55
C THR A 118 25.00 1.31 -7.57
N TRP A 119 24.66 0.75 -6.42
CA TRP A 119 23.83 -0.46 -6.28
C TRP A 119 22.32 -0.17 -6.31
N TYR A 120 21.91 1.08 -6.21
CA TYR A 120 20.50 1.49 -6.24
C TYR A 120 20.09 1.91 -7.65
N LYS A 121 19.19 1.14 -8.27
CA LYS A 121 18.85 1.24 -9.69
C LYS A 121 17.45 1.80 -9.85
N GLU A 122 17.35 3.03 -10.31
CA GLU A 122 16.08 3.72 -10.51
C GLU A 122 15.53 3.45 -11.91
N THR A 123 14.33 2.87 -12.00
CA THR A 123 13.72 2.51 -13.29
C THR A 123 12.84 3.61 -13.88
N GLY A 124 12.20 4.43 -13.05
CA GLY A 124 11.21 5.42 -13.47
C GLY A 124 9.97 4.80 -14.12
N GLN A 125 9.68 3.53 -13.80
CA GLN A 125 8.71 2.70 -14.51
C GLN A 125 7.75 2.01 -13.54
N GLY A 126 6.66 1.46 -14.09
CA GLY A 126 5.70 0.68 -13.33
C GLY A 126 6.23 -0.69 -12.89
N MET A 127 5.55 -1.30 -11.91
CA MET A 127 6.01 -2.49 -11.19
C MET A 127 6.38 -3.68 -12.08
N ALA A 128 5.60 -3.94 -13.14
CA ALA A 128 5.89 -5.05 -14.05
C ALA A 128 7.26 -4.91 -14.73
N GLN A 129 7.61 -3.69 -15.15
CA GLN A 129 8.88 -3.45 -15.81
C GLN A 129 10.03 -3.39 -14.79
N THR A 130 9.82 -2.81 -13.61
CA THR A 130 10.78 -2.83 -12.51
C THR A 130 11.16 -4.26 -12.10
N LEU A 131 10.18 -5.18 -12.02
CA LEU A 131 10.44 -6.61 -11.76
C LEU A 131 11.27 -7.27 -12.86
N ARG A 132 11.01 -6.96 -14.14
CA ARG A 132 11.83 -7.47 -15.26
C ARG A 132 13.26 -6.93 -15.20
N VAL A 133 13.45 -5.66 -14.81
CA VAL A 133 14.79 -5.08 -14.60
C VAL A 133 15.50 -5.76 -13.43
N ALA A 134 14.82 -5.94 -12.29
CA ALA A 134 15.35 -6.66 -11.13
C ALA A 134 15.77 -8.10 -11.51
N ASN A 135 14.94 -8.79 -12.29
CA ASN A 135 15.27 -10.12 -12.81
C ASN A 135 16.52 -10.11 -13.70
N ASN A 136 16.64 -9.17 -14.63
CA ASN A 136 17.80 -9.10 -15.52
C ASN A 136 19.09 -8.73 -14.78
N LEU A 137 19.00 -7.89 -13.76
CA LEU A 137 20.13 -7.47 -12.92
C LEU A 137 20.42 -8.45 -11.78
N GLN A 138 19.60 -9.50 -11.64
CA GLN A 138 19.62 -10.39 -10.47
C GLN A 138 19.66 -9.59 -9.16
N GLY A 139 18.80 -8.57 -9.08
CA GLY A 139 18.71 -7.63 -7.97
C GLY A 139 17.47 -7.84 -7.11
N TYR A 140 17.47 -7.20 -5.94
CA TYR A 140 16.34 -7.15 -5.03
C TYR A 140 15.38 -6.02 -5.43
N THR A 141 14.09 -6.17 -5.15
CA THR A 141 13.10 -5.09 -5.27
C THR A 141 11.96 -5.29 -4.28
N LEU A 142 11.36 -4.19 -3.85
CA LEU A 142 10.05 -4.20 -3.18
C LEU A 142 8.95 -4.30 -4.25
N THR A 143 7.96 -5.15 -4.04
CA THR A 143 6.79 -5.30 -4.93
C THR A 143 5.53 -5.61 -4.14
N ASP A 144 4.35 -5.27 -4.67
CA ASP A 144 3.10 -5.79 -4.13
C ASP A 144 2.89 -7.26 -4.51
N ARG A 145 2.20 -7.99 -3.64
CA ARG A 145 1.89 -9.42 -3.80
C ARG A 145 1.18 -9.76 -5.11
N ALA A 146 0.22 -8.91 -5.51
CA ALA A 146 -0.64 -9.19 -6.65
C ALA A 146 0.15 -9.14 -7.96
N THR A 147 1.01 -8.13 -8.11
CA THR A 147 1.91 -8.00 -9.25
C THR A 147 2.90 -9.17 -9.28
N TRP A 148 3.50 -9.52 -8.13
CA TRP A 148 4.40 -10.67 -8.02
C TRP A 148 3.75 -11.97 -8.48
N ASN A 149 2.58 -12.32 -7.93
CA ASN A 149 1.88 -13.56 -8.27
C ASN A 149 1.52 -13.65 -9.76
N THR A 150 1.29 -12.50 -10.40
CA THR A 150 0.99 -12.45 -11.85
C THR A 150 2.24 -12.72 -12.69
N LEU A 151 3.41 -12.23 -12.27
CA LEU A 151 4.62 -12.24 -13.08
C LEU A 151 5.64 -13.31 -12.68
N MET A 152 5.55 -13.87 -11.47
CA MET A 152 6.50 -14.86 -10.97
C MET A 152 6.73 -16.07 -11.90
N PRO A 153 5.75 -16.55 -12.72
CA PRO A 153 6.02 -17.65 -13.65
C PRO A 153 7.02 -17.28 -14.76
N GLU A 154 7.24 -15.98 -15.01
CA GLU A 154 8.14 -15.45 -16.04
C GLU A 154 9.48 -14.96 -15.49
N LEU A 155 9.70 -15.03 -14.17
CA LEU A 155 10.85 -14.42 -13.50
C LEU A 155 11.71 -15.47 -12.78
N ASN A 156 13.02 -15.32 -12.89
CA ASN A 156 14.03 -16.06 -12.13
C ASN A 156 14.40 -15.29 -10.85
N LEU A 157 13.38 -14.89 -10.09
CA LEU A 157 13.50 -14.28 -8.77
C LEU A 157 12.76 -15.15 -7.75
N LYS A 158 13.05 -14.96 -6.48
CA LYS A 158 12.39 -15.60 -5.34
C LYS A 158 11.83 -14.55 -4.40
N LEU A 159 10.75 -14.90 -3.72
CA LEU A 159 10.37 -14.19 -2.51
C LEU A 159 11.43 -14.45 -1.45
N VAL A 160 12.00 -13.38 -0.88
CA VAL A 160 13.07 -13.47 0.12
C VAL A 160 12.71 -12.84 1.48
N SER A 161 11.66 -12.03 1.54
CA SER A 161 11.15 -11.48 2.79
C SER A 161 9.67 -11.11 2.66
N GLU A 162 8.87 -11.50 3.68
CA GLU A 162 7.45 -11.21 3.79
C GLU A 162 6.98 -11.24 5.26
N GLY A 163 5.72 -10.84 5.51
CA GLY A 163 5.04 -11.03 6.80
C GLY A 163 5.43 -10.03 7.91
N ASP A 164 6.41 -9.17 7.68
CA ASP A 164 6.69 -8.05 8.57
C ASP A 164 5.52 -7.04 8.54
N PRO A 165 4.93 -6.63 9.68
CA PRO A 165 3.83 -5.66 9.72
C PRO A 165 4.16 -4.33 9.03
N THR A 166 5.44 -3.97 8.93
CA THR A 166 5.86 -2.79 8.19
C THR A 166 5.60 -2.91 6.69
N LEU A 167 5.36 -4.10 6.12
CA LEU A 167 5.00 -4.32 4.71
C LEU A 167 3.51 -4.20 4.43
N LEU A 168 2.70 -4.03 5.47
CA LEU A 168 1.26 -3.87 5.29
C LEU A 168 0.99 -2.59 4.49
N ASN A 169 0.19 -2.76 3.44
CA ASN A 169 -0.31 -1.70 2.61
C ASN A 169 -1.81 -1.59 2.86
N ILE A 170 -2.14 -0.69 3.78
CA ILE A 170 -3.46 -0.55 4.36
C ILE A 170 -4.27 0.44 3.54
N TYR A 171 -5.46 0.03 3.14
CA TYR A 171 -6.40 0.85 2.39
C TYR A 171 -7.37 1.51 3.35
N ARG A 172 -7.46 2.83 3.24
CA ARG A 172 -8.37 3.67 4.01
C ARG A 172 -9.28 4.43 3.06
N VAL A 173 -10.58 4.44 3.37
CA VAL A 173 -11.58 5.21 2.63
C VAL A 173 -11.98 6.44 3.44
N PHE A 174 -12.12 7.57 2.76
CA PHE A 174 -12.56 8.84 3.33
C PHE A 174 -13.75 9.38 2.55
N LEU A 175 -14.74 9.91 3.26
CA LEU A 175 -15.75 10.76 2.66
C LEU A 175 -15.18 12.17 2.44
N VAL A 176 -15.55 12.84 1.35
CA VAL A 176 -15.22 14.25 1.15
C VAL A 176 -16.15 15.13 2.00
N ASN A 177 -15.60 16.15 2.66
CA ASN A 177 -16.32 16.92 3.67
C ASN A 177 -17.49 17.74 3.07
N PRO A 178 -18.76 17.47 3.45
CA PRO A 178 -19.92 18.20 2.96
C PRO A 178 -19.93 19.67 3.36
N ALA A 179 -19.28 20.06 4.47
CA ALA A 179 -19.17 21.45 4.86
C ALA A 179 -18.32 22.29 3.89
N LYS A 180 -17.37 21.65 3.19
CA LYS A 180 -16.56 22.29 2.15
C LYS A 180 -17.20 22.16 0.77
N TYR A 181 -17.83 21.01 0.49
CA TYR A 181 -18.41 20.70 -0.82
C TYR A 181 -19.86 20.25 -0.68
N PRO A 182 -20.82 21.18 -0.50
CA PRO A 182 -22.21 20.82 -0.21
C PRO A 182 -22.94 20.10 -1.36
N ASN A 183 -22.41 20.18 -2.59
CA ASN A 183 -23.09 19.73 -3.80
C ASN A 183 -22.65 18.33 -4.31
N LEU A 184 -21.86 17.59 -3.53
CA LEU A 184 -21.42 16.23 -3.88
C LEU A 184 -22.46 15.17 -3.47
N HIS A 185 -22.28 13.94 -3.94
CA HIS A 185 -23.16 12.80 -3.68
C HIS A 185 -22.85 12.13 -2.33
N HIS A 186 -22.98 12.90 -1.24
CA HIS A 186 -22.58 12.46 0.11
C HIS A 186 -23.34 11.24 0.62
N GLU A 187 -24.64 11.17 0.36
CA GLU A 187 -25.45 10.04 0.81
C GLU A 187 -25.08 8.74 0.08
N GLU A 188 -24.82 8.82 -1.23
CA GLU A 188 -24.37 7.70 -2.04
C GLU A 188 -22.97 7.25 -1.64
N ALA A 189 -22.08 8.21 -1.35
CA ALA A 189 -20.74 7.94 -0.85
C ALA A 189 -20.79 7.22 0.51
N GLU A 190 -21.61 7.68 1.45
CA GLU A 190 -21.82 7.03 2.75
C GLU A 190 -22.36 5.60 2.58
N LYS A 191 -23.36 5.40 1.71
CA LYS A 191 -23.91 4.07 1.39
C LYS A 191 -22.85 3.12 0.81
N PHE A 192 -21.95 3.61 -0.03
CA PHE A 192 -20.86 2.80 -0.55
C PHE A 192 -19.85 2.41 0.53
N VAL A 193 -19.47 3.34 1.42
CA VAL A 193 -18.59 3.02 2.55
C VAL A 193 -19.27 2.03 3.50
N LEU A 194 -20.56 2.18 3.78
CA LEU A 194 -21.33 1.22 4.56
C LEU A 194 -21.30 -0.18 3.96
N PHE A 195 -21.44 -0.30 2.64
CA PHE A 195 -21.25 -1.58 1.98
C PHE A 195 -19.84 -2.14 2.24
N LEU A 196 -18.77 -1.35 2.03
CA LEU A 196 -17.39 -1.79 2.22
C LEU A 196 -17.10 -2.28 3.65
N VAL A 197 -17.65 -1.62 4.67
CA VAL A 197 -17.44 -1.98 6.08
C VAL A 197 -18.46 -3.00 6.62
N SER A 198 -19.50 -3.34 5.86
CA SER A 198 -20.49 -4.34 6.26
C SER A 198 -19.90 -5.76 6.28
N PRO A 199 -20.55 -6.72 6.97
CA PRO A 199 -20.15 -8.13 6.89
C PRO A 199 -20.11 -8.66 5.45
N GLU A 200 -21.04 -8.22 4.59
CA GLU A 200 -21.07 -8.59 3.17
C GLU A 200 -19.86 -8.03 2.42
N GLY A 201 -19.55 -6.73 2.58
CA GLY A 201 -18.41 -6.10 1.92
C GLY A 201 -17.06 -6.63 2.40
N GLN A 202 -16.90 -6.85 3.71
CA GLN A 202 -15.69 -7.47 4.25
C GLN A 202 -15.51 -8.91 3.78
N ALA A 203 -16.60 -9.69 3.65
CA ALA A 203 -16.56 -11.01 3.03
C ALA A 203 -16.21 -10.94 1.54
N PHE A 204 -16.76 -9.97 0.80
CA PHE A 204 -16.44 -9.73 -0.60
C PHE A 204 -14.95 -9.44 -0.79
N ILE A 205 -14.38 -8.53 0.01
CA ILE A 205 -12.95 -8.20 0.01
C ILE A 205 -12.11 -9.45 0.30
N GLY A 206 -12.39 -10.17 1.38
CA GLY A 206 -11.60 -11.32 1.82
C GLY A 206 -11.72 -12.58 0.95
N ASN A 207 -12.73 -12.62 0.07
CA ASN A 207 -12.93 -13.70 -0.91
C ASN A 207 -12.49 -13.31 -2.33
N TYR A 208 -12.09 -12.05 -2.56
CA TYR A 208 -11.62 -11.62 -3.87
C TYR A 208 -10.31 -12.34 -4.21
N THR A 209 -10.33 -13.04 -5.35
CA THR A 209 -9.16 -13.75 -5.87
C THR A 209 -8.86 -13.36 -7.31
N LYS A 210 -7.58 -13.41 -7.66
CA LYS A 210 -7.09 -13.27 -9.04
C LYS A 210 -5.98 -14.28 -9.24
N GLY A 211 -6.06 -15.07 -10.31
CA GLY A 211 -5.10 -16.16 -10.53
C GLY A 211 -5.09 -17.21 -9.41
N GLY A 212 -6.23 -17.44 -8.75
CA GLY A 212 -6.36 -18.40 -7.64
C GLY A 212 -5.80 -17.93 -6.29
N GLN A 213 -5.28 -16.70 -6.22
CA GLN A 213 -4.68 -16.14 -5.01
C GLN A 213 -5.59 -15.05 -4.41
N LYS A 214 -5.69 -15.02 -3.08
CA LYS A 214 -6.32 -13.90 -2.36
C LYS A 214 -5.42 -12.67 -2.48
N LEU A 215 -6.01 -11.52 -2.82
CA LEU A 215 -5.24 -10.28 -3.00
C LEU A 215 -5.35 -9.31 -1.82
N PHE A 216 -6.41 -9.42 -1.03
CA PHE A 216 -6.70 -8.51 0.07
C PHE A 216 -7.20 -9.28 1.28
N SER A 217 -6.88 -8.75 2.45
CA SER A 217 -7.42 -9.18 3.72
C SER A 217 -8.37 -8.10 4.26
N PRO A 218 -9.55 -8.48 4.77
CA PRO A 218 -10.49 -7.54 5.39
C PRO A 218 -9.90 -6.99 6.69
N LEU A 219 -10.11 -5.70 6.96
CA LEU A 219 -9.47 -5.01 8.09
C LEU A 219 -10.42 -4.18 8.96
N PHE A 220 -11.68 -3.99 8.57
CA PHE A 220 -12.58 -3.10 9.31
C PHE A 220 -12.75 -3.56 10.77
N GLY A 221 -12.35 -2.70 11.72
CA GLY A 221 -12.42 -2.96 13.15
C GLY A 221 -11.45 -4.01 13.68
N ARG A 222 -10.38 -4.32 12.93
CA ARG A 222 -9.39 -5.39 13.24
C ARG A 222 -7.95 -4.91 13.09
N LEU A 223 -7.70 -3.61 13.29
CA LEU A 223 -6.38 -3.01 13.08
C LEU A 223 -5.34 -3.50 14.10
N ASP A 224 -5.79 -3.80 15.31
CA ASP A 224 -5.01 -4.39 16.39
C ASP A 224 -4.49 -5.79 16.04
N GLU A 225 -5.28 -6.59 15.29
CA GLU A 225 -4.88 -7.93 14.85
C GLU A 225 -3.65 -7.92 13.93
N VAL A 226 -3.37 -6.79 13.26
CA VAL A 226 -2.19 -6.61 12.42
C VAL A 226 -1.08 -5.79 13.10
N GLY A 227 -1.17 -5.61 14.42
CA GLY A 227 -0.14 -5.01 15.25
C GLY A 227 -0.03 -3.48 15.10
N ILE A 228 -1.07 -2.82 14.60
CA ILE A 228 -1.09 -1.36 14.42
C ILE A 228 -2.07 -0.76 15.42
N GLN A 229 -1.63 0.31 16.08
CA GLN A 229 -2.47 1.11 16.96
C GLN A 229 -2.66 2.49 16.34
N ASP A 230 -3.91 2.88 16.12
CA ASP A 230 -4.28 4.23 15.71
C ASP A 230 -5.40 4.72 16.63
N PRO A 231 -5.15 5.74 17.47
CA PRO A 231 -6.14 6.24 18.44
C PRO A 231 -7.38 6.84 17.78
N TYR A 232 -7.33 7.17 16.49
CA TYR A 232 -8.48 7.68 15.74
C TYR A 232 -9.31 6.55 15.11
N GLU A 233 -8.77 5.34 14.96
CA GLU A 233 -9.49 4.23 14.32
C GLU A 233 -10.70 3.78 15.15
N ASP A 234 -10.58 3.71 16.48
CA ASP A 234 -11.67 3.25 17.35
C ASP A 234 -12.91 4.14 17.24
N GLN A 235 -12.71 5.46 17.15
CA GLN A 235 -13.79 6.41 16.98
C GLN A 235 -14.50 6.22 15.63
N GLU A 236 -13.73 6.04 14.56
CA GLU A 236 -14.30 5.86 13.22
C GLU A 236 -14.98 4.50 13.06
N VAL A 237 -14.41 3.44 13.64
CA VAL A 237 -15.04 2.12 13.71
C VAL A 237 -16.37 2.18 14.47
N ALA A 238 -16.41 2.87 15.61
CA ALA A 238 -17.65 3.07 16.37
C ALA A 238 -18.69 3.86 15.57
N TYR A 239 -18.27 4.92 14.87
CA TYR A 239 -19.14 5.68 13.97
C TYR A 239 -19.78 4.77 12.92
N TRP A 240 -18.97 4.00 12.18
CA TRP A 240 -19.46 3.15 11.11
C TRP A 240 -20.30 1.97 11.61
N LYS A 241 -19.96 1.37 12.75
CA LYS A 241 -20.79 0.34 13.41
C LYS A 241 -22.17 0.89 13.77
N SER A 242 -22.23 2.10 14.35
CA SER A 242 -23.51 2.73 14.70
C SER A 242 -24.41 2.94 13.48
N LYS A 243 -23.82 3.28 12.32
CA LYS A 243 -24.55 3.44 11.04
C LYS A 243 -25.01 2.12 10.44
N LEU A 244 -24.30 1.02 10.70
CA LEU A 244 -24.71 -0.35 10.35
C LEU A 244 -25.79 -0.91 11.28
N GLY A 245 -26.08 -0.23 12.41
CA GLY A 245 -26.96 -0.74 13.46
C GLY A 245 -26.33 -1.86 14.29
N GLN A 246 -25.00 -1.85 14.41
CA GLN A 246 -24.18 -2.81 15.17
C GLN A 246 -23.66 -2.21 16.47
#